data_AF-A0A1F8XTU6-F1
#
_entry.id   AF-A0A1F8XTU6-F1
#
_cell.length_a   1.000
_cell.length_b   1.000
_cell.length_c   1.000
_cell.angle_alpha   90.00
_cell.angle_beta   90.00
_cell.angle_gamma   90.00
#
_symmetry.space_group_name_H-M   'P 1'
#
loop_
_entity.id
_entity.type
_entity.pdbx_description
1 polymer ?
#
loop_
_entity_poly.entity_id
_entity_poly.type
_entity_poly.pdbx_seq_one_letter_code
_entity_poly.pdbx_strand_id
1 'polypeptide(L)'
;MRHEIKKEIINLIEQQTGFKYPIRWVDEKTTRGDFDGRESSIDVFYIPFSEEDEFLTLIEPIRNRIRELIGNRGLFIFHSPEATDKYYSHLFPITKGIIVENGFIKFPEISETEGSTEIIGARINIKYWKAA
;
A
#
# COMPACT_ATOMS: atom_id res chain seq x y z
N MET A 1 2.15 -14.20 12.26
CA MET A 1 0.85 -14.10 11.55
C MET A 1 0.96 -14.73 10.17
N ARG A 2 -0.04 -15.50 9.70
CA ARG A 2 -0.02 -16.14 8.37
C ARG A 2 -0.12 -15.08 7.26
N HIS A 3 0.54 -15.33 6.12
CA HIS A 3 0.53 -14.41 4.96
C HIS A 3 -0.88 -14.11 4.45
N GLU A 4 -1.77 -15.10 4.40
CA GLU A 4 -3.17 -14.93 3.99
C GLU A 4 -3.94 -13.93 4.87
N ILE A 5 -3.71 -13.96 6.19
CA ILE A 5 -4.36 -13.05 7.14
C ILE A 5 -3.86 -11.62 6.93
N LYS A 6 -2.54 -11.48 6.74
CA LYS A 6 -1.93 -10.19 6.40
C LYS A 6 -2.57 -9.58 5.16
N LYS A 7 -2.79 -10.39 4.12
CA LYS A 7 -3.43 -9.97 2.88
C LYS A 7 -4.92 -9.63 3.06
N GLU A 8 -5.66 -10.42 3.84
CA GLU A 8 -7.06 -10.14 4.18
C GLU A 8 -7.21 -8.76 4.84
N ILE A 9 -6.36 -8.46 5.83
CA ILE A 9 -6.39 -7.18 6.54
C ILE A 9 -6.09 -6.00 5.61
N ILE A 10 -5.05 -6.09 4.78
CA ILE A 10 -4.73 -5.04 3.81
C ILE A 10 -5.90 -4.80 2.87
N ASN A 11 -6.49 -5.86 2.30
CA ASN A 11 -7.63 -5.75 1.41
C ASN A 11 -8.83 -5.07 2.09
N LEU A 12 -9.11 -5.38 3.36
CA LEU A 12 -10.20 -4.73 4.11
C LEU A 12 -9.97 -3.22 4.25
N ILE A 13 -8.74 -2.82 4.60
CA ILE A 13 -8.39 -1.41 4.77
C ILE A 13 -8.44 -0.68 3.42
N GLU A 14 -7.90 -1.28 2.37
CA GLU A 14 -7.90 -0.72 1.02
C GLU A 14 -9.34 -0.53 0.49
N GLN A 15 -10.22 -1.53 0.66
CA GLN A 15 -11.63 -1.40 0.29
C GLN A 15 -12.32 -0.28 1.05
N GLN A 16 -12.05 -0.18 2.36
CA GLN A 16 -12.68 0.81 3.23
C GLN A 16 -12.20 2.24 2.94
N THR A 17 -10.96 2.39 2.45
CA THR A 17 -10.36 3.68 2.11
C THR A 17 -10.46 4.02 0.62
N GLY A 18 -11.14 3.18 -0.16
CA GLY A 18 -11.28 3.37 -1.61
C GLY A 18 -9.94 3.32 -2.35
N PHE A 19 -8.97 2.56 -1.84
CA PHE A 19 -7.61 2.45 -2.39
C PHE A 19 -6.86 3.78 -2.48
N LYS A 20 -7.24 4.77 -1.64
CA LYS A 20 -6.68 6.14 -1.68
C LYS A 20 -5.19 6.20 -1.32
N TYR A 21 -4.72 5.31 -0.46
CA TYR A 21 -3.34 5.31 0.04
C TYR A 21 -2.68 3.95 -0.18
N PRO A 22 -1.37 3.90 -0.51
CA PRO A 22 -0.62 2.66 -0.46
C PRO A 22 -0.44 2.20 0.98
N ILE A 23 -0.69 0.91 1.22
CA ILE A 23 -0.65 0.31 2.56
C ILE A 23 0.22 -0.92 2.54
N ARG A 24 1.09 -1.08 3.56
CA ARG A 24 1.97 -2.25 3.68
C ARG A 24 2.06 -2.69 5.13
N TRP A 25 2.32 -3.97 5.34
CA TRP A 25 2.79 -4.42 6.65
C TRP A 25 4.18 -3.86 6.90
N VAL A 26 4.42 -3.41 8.14
CA VAL A 26 5.75 -3.01 8.56
C VAL A 26 6.72 -4.17 8.36
N ASP A 27 7.89 -3.84 7.81
CA ASP A 27 9.02 -4.75 7.70
C ASP A 27 10.31 -4.09 8.21
N GLU A 28 11.44 -4.80 8.05
CA GLU A 28 12.75 -4.33 8.49
C GLU A 28 13.26 -3.13 7.68
N LYS A 29 12.67 -2.87 6.51
CA LYS A 29 13.08 -1.80 5.58
C LYS A 29 12.34 -0.50 5.84
N THR A 30 11.08 -0.56 6.28
CA THR A 30 10.22 0.62 6.41
C THR A 30 10.33 1.33 7.76
N THR A 31 10.52 0.59 8.85
CA THR A 31 10.55 1.15 10.21
C THR A 31 11.91 0.93 10.88
N ARG A 32 12.50 1.98 11.46
CA ARG A 32 13.71 1.90 12.29
C ARG A 32 13.31 2.07 13.76
N GLY A 33 13.64 1.10 14.59
CA GLY A 33 13.32 1.10 16.03
C GLY A 33 12.68 -0.21 16.48
N ASP A 34 12.94 -0.61 17.72
CA ASP A 34 12.33 -1.77 18.36
C ASP A 34 11.27 -1.25 19.33
N PHE A 35 10.00 -1.54 19.07
CA PHE A 35 8.89 -1.19 19.95
C PHE A 35 7.88 -2.33 19.96
N ASP A 36 7.25 -2.54 21.12
CA ASP A 36 6.28 -3.61 21.31
C ASP A 36 5.10 -3.45 20.33
N GLY A 37 4.81 -4.49 19.56
CA GLY A 37 3.73 -4.51 18.57
C GLY A 37 4.13 -4.04 17.17
N ARG A 38 5.42 -3.80 16.91
CA ARG A 38 5.96 -3.47 15.58
C ARG A 38 5.56 -4.50 14.53
N GLU A 39 5.60 -5.78 14.86
CA GLU A 39 5.22 -6.89 13.98
C GLU A 39 3.74 -6.91 13.58
N SER A 40 2.92 -6.15 14.32
CA SER A 40 1.49 -5.94 14.13
C SER A 40 1.16 -4.56 13.56
N SER A 41 2.17 -3.81 13.11
CA SER A 41 2.02 -2.45 12.59
C SER A 41 1.84 -2.42 11.06
N ILE A 42 1.13 -1.42 10.59
CA ILE A 42 0.78 -1.19 9.19
C ILE A 42 1.25 0.21 8.79
N ASP A 43 2.08 0.30 7.77
CA ASP A 43 2.51 1.56 7.16
C ASP A 43 1.46 2.04 6.16
N VAL A 44 1.13 3.33 6.22
CA VAL A 44 0.23 4.03 5.30
C VAL A 44 1.02 5.19 4.70
N PHE A 45 1.16 5.19 3.38
CA PHE A 45 2.05 6.11 2.67
C PHE A 45 1.28 7.19 1.91
N TYR A 46 1.98 8.28 1.56
CA TYR A 46 1.43 9.44 0.85
C TYR A 46 0.17 10.05 1.49
N ILE A 47 -0.01 9.90 2.80
CA ILE A 47 -1.16 10.45 3.50
C ILE A 47 -0.81 11.85 4.02
N PRO A 48 -1.49 12.93 3.57
CA PRO A 48 -1.32 14.24 4.16
C PRO A 48 -1.77 14.22 5.63
N PHE A 49 -1.08 14.98 6.49
CA PHE A 49 -1.42 15.07 7.92
C PHE A 49 -2.90 15.43 8.16
N SER A 50 -3.47 16.28 7.31
CA SER A 50 -4.88 16.68 7.39
C SER A 50 -5.88 15.55 7.12
N GLU A 51 -5.44 14.43 6.55
CA GLU A 51 -6.28 13.28 6.18
C GLU A 51 -6.09 12.07 7.11
N GLU A 52 -5.17 12.14 8.09
CA GLU A 52 -4.92 11.03 9.03
C GLU A 52 -6.15 10.69 9.89
N ASP A 53 -6.84 11.71 10.41
CA ASP A 53 -8.06 11.54 11.20
C ASP A 53 -9.22 10.99 10.36
N GLU A 54 -9.32 11.42 9.10
CA GLU A 54 -10.30 10.90 8.15
C GLU A 54 -10.03 9.43 7.85
N PHE A 55 -8.77 9.05 7.61
CA PHE A 55 -8.38 7.66 7.43
C PHE A 55 -8.78 6.81 8.63
N LEU A 56 -8.50 7.26 9.85
CA LEU A 56 -8.86 6.55 11.08
C LEU A 56 -10.38 6.40 11.25
N THR A 57 -11.14 7.43 10.86
CA THR A 57 -12.61 7.42 10.85
C THR A 57 -13.14 6.41 9.83
N LEU A 58 -12.57 6.39 8.61
CA LEU A 58 -12.98 5.47 7.56
C LEU A 58 -12.82 4.01 8.00
N ILE A 59 -11.71 3.67 8.67
CA ILE A 59 -11.42 2.29 9.09
C ILE A 59 -12.08 1.89 10.41
N GLU A 60 -12.72 2.81 11.12
CA GLU A 60 -13.38 2.53 12.40
C GLU A 60 -14.33 1.33 12.35
N PRO A 61 -15.20 1.17 11.31
CA PRO A 61 -16.14 0.05 11.22
C PRO A 61 -15.48 -1.33 11.15
N ILE A 62 -14.25 -1.40 10.62
CA ILE A 62 -13.50 -2.66 10.45
C ILE A 62 -12.44 -2.87 11.53
N ARG A 63 -12.24 -1.92 12.45
CA ARG A 63 -11.16 -1.94 13.44
C ARG A 63 -11.24 -3.14 14.39
N ASN A 64 -12.45 -3.52 14.82
CA ASN A 64 -12.65 -4.69 15.67
C ASN A 64 -12.27 -5.99 14.93
N ARG A 65 -12.65 -6.10 13.66
CA ARG A 65 -12.30 -7.25 12.82
C ARG A 65 -10.79 -7.36 12.60
N ILE A 66 -10.13 -6.24 12.33
CA ILE A 66 -8.66 -6.19 12.21
C ILE A 66 -8.01 -6.66 13.51
N ARG A 67 -8.50 -6.17 14.66
CA ARG A 67 -7.99 -6.57 15.98
C ARG A 67 -8.14 -8.08 16.23
N GLU A 68 -9.27 -8.68 15.88
CA GLU A 68 -9.48 -10.13 16.00
C GLU A 68 -8.49 -10.93 15.14
N LEU A 69 -8.25 -10.48 13.91
CA LEU A 69 -7.34 -11.14 12.97
C LEU A 69 -5.87 -11.02 13.39
N ILE A 70 -5.47 -9.87 13.95
CA ILE A 70 -4.13 -9.62 14.47
C ILE A 70 -3.91 -10.34 15.81
N GLY A 71 -4.95 -10.46 16.63
CA GLY A 71 -4.88 -10.95 18.01
C GLY A 71 -4.39 -9.90 19.01
N ASN A 72 -4.14 -8.66 18.56
CA ASN A 72 -3.73 -7.52 19.39
C ASN A 72 -4.20 -6.20 18.75
N ARG A 73 -3.93 -5.06 19.40
CA ARG A 73 -4.14 -3.73 18.83
C ARG A 73 -3.22 -3.55 17.61
N GLY A 74 -3.83 -3.36 16.43
CA GLY A 74 -3.10 -2.91 15.24
C GLY A 74 -2.65 -1.46 15.40
N LEU A 75 -1.44 -1.16 14.95
CA LEU A 75 -0.86 0.18 14.93
C LEU A 75 -0.75 0.66 13.48
N PHE A 76 -1.05 1.93 13.24
CA PHE A 76 -0.89 2.57 11.94
C PHE A 76 0.27 3.56 12.02
N ILE A 77 1.19 3.48 11.07
CA ILE A 77 2.30 4.42 10.92
C ILE A 77 2.05 5.22 9.66
N PHE A 78 1.86 6.53 9.83
CA PHE A 78 1.58 7.44 8.74
C PHE A 78 2.88 8.04 8.19
N HIS A 79 3.01 8.01 6.88
CA HIS A 79 4.12 8.63 6.15
C HIS A 79 3.56 9.70 5.22
N SER A 80 3.94 10.95 5.46
CA SER A 80 3.54 12.07 4.62
C SER A 80 4.02 11.88 3.18
N PRO A 81 3.43 12.58 2.18
CA PRO A 81 3.94 12.57 0.81
C PRO A 81 5.44 12.91 0.73
N GLU A 82 5.88 13.95 1.43
CA GLU A 82 7.28 14.39 1.43
C GLU A 82 8.22 13.36 2.05
N ALA A 83 7.79 12.72 3.14
CA ALA A 83 8.55 11.63 3.78
C ALA A 83 8.60 10.39 2.87
N THR A 84 7.50 10.09 2.20
CA THR A 84 7.40 8.96 1.27
C THR A 84 8.34 9.14 0.08
N ASP A 85 8.31 10.31 -0.56
CA ASP A 85 9.22 10.62 -1.67
C ASP A 85 10.69 10.53 -1.25
N LYS A 86 11.01 11.09 -0.09
CA LYS A 86 12.39 11.22 0.39
C LYS A 86 12.99 9.89 0.83
N TYR A 87 12.23 9.05 1.52
CA TYR A 87 12.77 7.85 2.19
C TYR A 87 12.25 6.54 1.62
N TYR A 88 11.10 6.54 0.95
CA TYR A 88 10.35 5.34 0.59
C TYR A 88 9.99 5.25 -0.91
N SER A 89 10.43 6.19 -1.74
CA SER A 89 10.16 6.19 -3.18
C SER A 89 10.61 4.91 -3.90
N HIS A 90 11.68 4.25 -3.40
CA HIS A 90 12.13 2.96 -3.92
C HIS A 90 11.13 1.80 -3.71
N LEU A 91 10.15 1.95 -2.83
CA LEU A 91 9.07 0.98 -2.61
C LEU A 91 7.91 1.14 -3.61
N PHE A 92 7.82 2.31 -4.23
CA PHE A 92 6.77 2.69 -5.17
C PHE A 92 7.45 3.04 -6.48
N PRO A 93 7.75 2.05 -7.34
CA PRO A 93 8.37 2.33 -8.63
C PRO A 93 7.50 3.32 -9.40
N ILE A 94 7.93 4.58 -9.44
CA ILE A 94 7.31 5.60 -10.27
C ILE A 94 7.48 5.12 -11.70
N THR A 95 6.40 4.59 -12.27
CA THR A 95 6.36 4.31 -13.70
C THR A 95 6.29 5.68 -14.38
N LYS A 96 7.45 6.27 -14.67
CA LYS A 96 7.55 7.55 -15.38
C LYS A 96 6.82 7.41 -16.72
N GLY A 97 5.60 7.93 -16.80
CA GLY A 97 4.79 7.98 -18.01
C GLY A 97 3.44 7.26 -17.95
N ILE A 98 2.94 6.86 -16.76
CA ILE A 98 1.52 6.50 -16.65
C ILE A 98 0.68 7.76 -16.83
N ILE A 99 -0.07 7.80 -17.93
CA ILE A 99 -1.11 8.81 -18.15
C ILE A 99 -2.43 8.17 -17.76
N VAL A 100 -3.14 8.79 -16.81
CA VAL A 100 -4.52 8.43 -16.47
C VAL A 100 -5.44 9.38 -17.21
N GLU A 101 -6.11 8.89 -18.26
CA GLU A 101 -7.12 9.63 -19.01
C GLU A 101 -8.45 8.86 -18.96
N ASN A 102 -9.53 9.51 -18.50
CA ASN A 102 -10.89 8.96 -18.48
C ASN A 102 -11.03 7.58 -17.81
N GLY A 103 -10.26 7.30 -16.75
CA GLY A 103 -10.30 6.01 -16.05
C GLY A 103 -9.53 4.87 -16.74
N PHE A 104 -8.78 5.17 -17.80
CA PHE A 104 -7.87 4.25 -18.45
C PHE A 104 -6.42 4.56 -18.05
N ILE A 105 -5.67 3.51 -17.70
CA ILE A 105 -4.24 3.59 -17.40
C ILE A 105 -3.48 3.31 -18.69
N LYS A 106 -2.79 4.32 -19.22
CA LYS A 106 -1.89 4.15 -20.36
C LYS A 106 -0.46 4.07 -19.84
N PHE A 107 0.18 2.91 -20.03
CA PHE A 107 1.58 2.72 -19.68
C PHE A 107 2.48 3.25 -20.81
N PRO A 108 3.60 3.89 -20.47
CA PRO A 108 4.63 4.24 -21.45
C PRO A 108 5.34 2.95 -21.89
N GLU A 109 5.81 2.90 -23.14
CA GLU A 109 6.62 1.77 -23.61
C GLU A 109 7.85 1.60 -22.71
N ILE A 110 7.88 0.50 -21.99
CA ILE A 110 8.99 0.14 -21.11
C ILE A 110 10.06 -0.48 -21.99
N SER A 111 11.13 0.26 -22.30
CA SER A 111 12.30 -0.32 -22.94
C SER A 111 13.05 -1.18 -21.93
N GLU A 112 12.85 -2.50 -22.06
CA GLU A 112 13.70 -3.57 -21.52
C GLU A 112 13.86 -3.64 -20.00
N THR A 113 13.07 -4.50 -19.37
CA THR A 113 13.50 -5.46 -18.32
C THR A 113 12.31 -6.36 -17.98
N GLU A 114 12.56 -7.66 -17.74
CA GLU A 114 11.54 -8.56 -17.20
C GLU A 114 11.09 -8.07 -15.82
N GLY A 115 9.78 -7.90 -15.65
CA GLY A 115 9.19 -7.52 -14.37
C GLY A 115 7.67 -7.59 -14.43
N SER A 116 7.04 -7.91 -13.30
CA SER A 116 5.60 -7.78 -13.11
C SER A 116 5.31 -6.47 -12.38
N THR A 117 4.51 -5.60 -12.97
CA THR A 117 4.00 -4.40 -12.30
C THR A 117 2.66 -4.73 -11.68
N GLU A 118 2.58 -4.67 -10.35
CA GLU A 118 1.32 -4.77 -9.62
C GLU A 118 0.84 -3.34 -9.35
N ILE A 119 -0.27 -2.94 -9.96
CA ILE A 119 -0.97 -1.71 -9.57
C ILE A 119 -1.82 -2.04 -8.35
N ILE A 120 -1.42 -1.52 -7.20
CA ILE A 120 -2.21 -1.59 -5.98
C ILE A 120 -3.49 -0.76 -6.23
N GLY A 121 -4.65 -1.44 -6.30
CA GLY A 121 -5.96 -0.84 -6.62
C GLY A 121 -6.70 -1.45 -7.81
N ALA A 122 -6.01 -2.13 -8.73
CA ALA A 122 -6.63 -2.90 -9.80
C ALA A 122 -5.71 -4.04 -10.24
N ARG A 123 -6.16 -5.29 -10.08
CA ARG A 123 -5.39 -6.47 -10.46
C ARG A 123 -5.43 -6.64 -11.98
N ILE A 124 -4.53 -5.98 -12.69
CA ILE A 124 -4.35 -6.16 -14.14
C ILE A 124 -3.22 -7.18 -14.35
N ASN A 125 -3.57 -8.40 -14.77
CA ASN A 125 -2.58 -9.38 -15.22
C ASN A 125 -2.16 -9.03 -16.66
N ILE A 126 -0.95 -8.52 -16.84
CA ILE A 126 -0.41 -8.30 -18.19
C ILE A 126 0.66 -9.35 -18.48
N LYS A 127 0.40 -10.19 -19.49
CA LYS A 127 1.40 -11.09 -20.10
C LYS A 127 1.86 -10.46 -21.40
N TYR A 128 3.14 -10.13 -21.51
CA TYR A 128 3.74 -9.73 -22.78
C TYR A 128 4.43 -10.94 -23.42
N TRP A 129 4.22 -11.12 -24.72
CA TRP A 129 4.98 -12.07 -25.53
C TRP A 129 5.90 -11.28 -26.45
N LYS A 130 7.16 -11.71 -26.53
CA LYS A 130 8.14 -11.17 -27.47
C LYS A 130 7.70 -11.57 -28.88
N ALA A 131 7.38 -10.60 -29.73
CA ALA A 131 7.26 -10.86 -31.16
C ALA A 131 8.66 -11.18 -31.69
N ALA A 132 8.79 -12.32 -32.37
CA ALA A 132 10.02 -12.78 -33.01
C ALA A 132 10.40 -11.91 -34.20
#